data_AF-A0A7Y5EXW0-F1
#
_entry.id   AF-A0A7Y5EXW0-F1
#
_cell.length_a   1.000
_cell.length_b   1.000
_cell.length_c   1.000
_cell.angle_alpha   90.00
_cell.angle_beta   90.00
_cell.angle_gamma   90.00
#
_symmetry.space_group_name_H-M   'P 1'
#
loop_
_entity.id
_entity.type
_entity.pdbx_description
1 polymer ?
#
loop_
_entity_poly.entity_id
_entity_poly.type
_entity_poly.pdbx_seq_one_letter_code
_entity_poly.pdbx_strand_id
1 'polypeptide(L)'
;MSSGKFSVSDVVKSIEKARDHVKGDESPEIYAALAYIPFIGWILPFAFRKHQKLCDFHATQAFKLNLGIAAIMCIVWILKYFPIISWILTAIKFNPIVTDFLNYLAWVVLIAFSAMGAIKAYKKEMYELPLIAEVEEKIKEISRASKNK
;
A
#
# COMPACT_ATOMS: atom_id res chain seq x y z
N MET A 1 -7.01 -56.45 14.27
CA MET A 1 -7.18 -55.30 13.34
C MET A 1 -7.20 -54.04 14.19
N SER A 2 -6.16 -53.21 14.09
CA SER A 2 -5.99 -52.02 14.94
C SER A 2 -6.93 -50.90 14.47
N SER A 3 -7.91 -50.54 15.30
CA SER A 3 -8.74 -49.35 15.07
C SER A 3 -7.89 -48.11 15.34
N GLY A 4 -7.27 -47.55 14.29
CA GLY A 4 -6.56 -46.29 14.38
C GLY A 4 -7.50 -45.21 14.88
N LYS A 5 -7.24 -44.66 16.07
CA LYS A 5 -7.97 -43.52 16.62
C LYS A 5 -7.78 -42.33 15.67
N PHE A 6 -8.79 -42.09 14.84
CA PHE A 6 -8.83 -40.95 13.93
C PHE A 6 -8.93 -39.69 14.78
N SER A 7 -7.83 -38.94 14.90
CA SER A 7 -7.78 -37.73 15.72
C SER A 7 -8.45 -36.58 14.98
N VAL A 8 -9.32 -35.84 15.67
CA VAL A 8 -9.95 -34.62 15.14
C VAL A 8 -8.89 -33.61 14.66
N SER A 9 -7.69 -33.62 15.26
CA SER A 9 -6.56 -32.79 14.81
C SER A 9 -6.12 -33.08 13.38
N ASP A 10 -6.19 -34.35 12.96
CA ASP A 10 -5.74 -34.77 11.64
C ASP A 10 -6.77 -34.38 10.59
N VAL A 11 -8.06 -34.43 10.93
CA VAL A 11 -9.15 -33.91 10.10
C VAL A 11 -9.02 -32.41 9.91
N VAL A 12 -8.79 -31.67 10.99
CA VAL A 12 -8.60 -30.21 10.92
C VAL A 12 -7.39 -29.87 10.04
N LYS A 13 -6.24 -30.53 10.24
CA LYS A 13 -5.06 -30.34 9.38
C LYS A 13 -5.32 -30.69 7.92
N SER A 14 -6.11 -31.73 7.66
CA SER A 14 -6.47 -32.16 6.29
C SER A 14 -7.37 -31.12 5.61
N ILE A 15 -8.34 -30.57 6.36
CA ILE A 15 -9.23 -29.51 5.88
C ILE A 15 -8.47 -28.21 5.65
N GLU A 16 -7.52 -27.84 6.52
CA GLU A 16 -6.66 -26.68 6.30
C GLU A 16 -5.78 -26.86 5.06
N LYS A 17 -5.18 -28.04 4.89
CA LYS A 17 -4.35 -28.36 3.73
C LYS A 17 -5.15 -28.40 2.42
N ALA A 18 -6.38 -28.91 2.47
CA ALA A 18 -7.32 -28.90 1.34
C ALA A 18 -7.83 -27.48 1.04
N ARG A 19 -8.11 -26.67 2.06
CA ARG A 19 -8.46 -25.25 1.91
C ARG A 19 -7.31 -24.46 1.29
N ASP A 20 -6.07 -24.75 1.67
CA ASP A 20 -4.88 -24.12 1.10
C ASP A 20 -4.63 -24.58 -0.35
N HIS A 21 -4.92 -25.85 -0.70
CA HIS A 21 -4.89 -26.35 -2.08
C HIS A 21 -6.03 -25.79 -2.96
N VAL A 22 -7.23 -25.58 -2.41
CA VAL A 22 -8.38 -24.98 -3.13
C VAL A 22 -8.22 -23.46 -3.28
N LYS A 23 -7.47 -22.81 -2.39
CA LYS A 23 -6.93 -21.46 -2.60
C LYS A 23 -5.72 -21.43 -3.53
N GLY A 24 -5.31 -22.59 -4.04
CA GLY A 24 -4.22 -22.80 -4.97
C GLY A 24 -4.51 -22.11 -6.28
N ASP A 25 -3.86 -20.97 -6.45
CA ASP A 25 -3.73 -20.29 -7.71
C ASP A 25 -2.35 -19.63 -7.65
N GLU A 26 -1.46 -20.07 -8.54
CA GLU A 26 -0.12 -20.60 -8.21
C GLU A 26 0.92 -19.62 -7.66
N SER A 27 0.60 -18.35 -7.39
CA SER A 27 1.60 -17.35 -6.99
C SER A 27 1.00 -16.12 -6.28
N PRO A 28 0.51 -16.24 -5.03
CA PRO A 28 0.02 -15.10 -4.24
C PRO A 28 1.05 -13.96 -4.13
N GLU A 29 2.33 -14.30 -4.07
CA GLU A 29 3.47 -13.38 -4.05
C GLU A 29 3.53 -12.46 -5.29
N ILE A 30 3.18 -12.97 -6.48
CA ILE A 30 3.21 -12.21 -7.72
C ILE A 30 2.08 -11.19 -7.71
N TYR A 31 0.86 -11.60 -7.36
CA TYR A 31 -0.27 -10.68 -7.25
C TYR A 31 -0.01 -9.60 -6.19
N ALA A 32 0.54 -9.99 -5.03
CA ALA A 32 0.92 -9.04 -3.99
C ALA A 32 2.01 -8.06 -4.44
N ALA A 33 2.99 -8.51 -5.25
CA ALA A 33 4.00 -7.62 -5.83
C ALA A 33 3.42 -6.69 -6.90
N LEU A 34 2.54 -7.19 -7.76
CA LEU A 34 1.84 -6.41 -8.78
C LEU A 34 0.95 -5.31 -8.17
N ALA A 35 0.55 -5.45 -6.90
CA ALA A 35 -0.14 -4.40 -6.15
C ALA A 35 0.58 -3.05 -6.20
N TYR A 36 1.92 -3.08 -6.26
CA TYR A 36 2.77 -1.89 -6.25
C TYR A 36 2.99 -1.27 -7.63
N ILE A 37 2.34 -1.75 -8.70
CA ILE A 37 2.28 -1.00 -9.95
C ILE A 37 1.53 0.32 -9.68
N PRO A 38 2.14 1.48 -9.95
CA PRO A 38 1.51 2.78 -9.71
C PRO A 38 0.10 2.89 -10.32
N PHE A 39 -0.77 3.62 -9.62
CA PHE A 39 -2.16 3.95 -9.98
C PHE A 39 -3.15 2.80 -10.02
N ILE A 40 -2.79 1.65 -10.61
CA ILE A 40 -3.75 0.57 -10.90
C ILE A 40 -3.43 -0.76 -10.22
N GLY A 41 -2.18 -0.99 -9.82
CA GLY A 41 -1.71 -2.31 -9.37
C GLY A 41 -2.50 -2.87 -8.21
N TRP A 42 -2.83 -2.02 -7.24
CA TRP A 42 -3.56 -2.36 -6.01
C TRP A 42 -4.98 -2.88 -6.26
N ILE A 43 -5.55 -2.66 -7.44
CA ILE A 43 -6.87 -3.21 -7.83
C ILE A 43 -6.76 -4.72 -8.08
N LEU A 44 -5.63 -5.20 -8.62
CA LEU A 44 -5.48 -6.60 -9.03
C LEU A 44 -5.69 -7.58 -7.87
N PRO A 45 -5.01 -7.44 -6.71
CA PRO A 45 -5.24 -8.37 -5.61
C PRO A 45 -6.65 -8.21 -5.00
N PHE A 46 -7.22 -7.00 -5.00
CA PHE A 46 -8.59 -6.78 -4.55
C PHE A 46 -9.64 -7.35 -5.51
N ALA A 47 -9.36 -7.49 -6.81
CA ALA A 47 -10.31 -8.07 -7.76
C ALA A 47 -10.19 -9.60 -7.79
N PHE A 48 -8.97 -10.13 -7.78
CA PHE A 48 -8.69 -11.53 -8.07
C PHE A 48 -8.29 -12.38 -6.85
N ARG A 49 -7.96 -11.76 -5.70
CA ARG A 49 -7.35 -12.44 -4.54
C ARG A 49 -7.88 -12.02 -3.16
N LYS A 50 -9.17 -11.62 -3.05
CA LYS A 50 -9.87 -11.11 -1.82
C LYS A 50 -9.83 -11.97 -0.53
N HIS A 51 -9.15 -13.10 -0.53
CA HIS A 51 -9.14 -14.06 0.59
C HIS A 51 -7.73 -14.52 1.00
N GLN A 52 -6.70 -13.84 0.50
CA GLN A 52 -5.31 -14.13 0.81
C GLN A 52 -4.72 -12.98 1.61
N LYS A 53 -4.39 -13.25 2.88
CA LYS A 53 -3.88 -12.25 3.82
C LYS A 53 -2.68 -11.46 3.27
N LEU A 54 -1.77 -12.13 2.55
CA LEU A 54 -0.61 -11.50 1.91
C LEU A 54 -1.04 -10.46 0.86
N CYS A 55 -1.93 -10.86 -0.04
CA CYS A 55 -2.49 -10.01 -1.08
C CYS A 55 -3.26 -8.82 -0.49
N ASP A 56 -4.12 -9.07 0.51
CA ASP A 56 -4.92 -8.02 1.15
C ASP A 56 -4.04 -6.99 1.86
N PHE A 57 -2.98 -7.45 2.54
CA PHE A 57 -2.01 -6.58 3.23
C PHE A 57 -1.26 -5.68 2.25
N HIS A 58 -0.63 -6.26 1.22
CA HIS A 58 0.15 -5.49 0.24
C HIS A 58 -0.73 -4.63 -0.66
N ALA A 59 -1.94 -5.07 -1.01
CA ALA A 59 -2.90 -4.24 -1.74
C ALA A 59 -3.34 -3.00 -0.96
N THR A 60 -3.64 -3.18 0.33
CA THR A 60 -4.02 -2.05 1.20
C THR A 60 -2.86 -1.06 1.35
N GLN A 61 -1.63 -1.56 1.51
CA GLN A 61 -0.46 -0.69 1.58
C GLN A 61 -0.18 0.04 0.27
N ALA A 62 -0.21 -0.67 -0.85
CA ALA A 62 -0.03 -0.06 -2.15
C ALA A 62 -1.11 0.99 -2.44
N PHE A 63 -2.36 0.73 -2.06
CA PHE A 63 -3.45 1.70 -2.13
C PHE A 63 -3.15 2.96 -1.29
N LYS A 64 -2.77 2.80 -0.01
CA LYS A 64 -2.41 3.93 0.87
C LYS A 64 -1.24 4.74 0.32
N LEU A 65 -0.20 4.07 -0.20
CA LEU A 65 0.95 4.72 -0.83
C LEU A 65 0.51 5.56 -2.04
N ASN A 66 -0.28 4.98 -2.95
CA ASN A 66 -0.81 5.69 -4.12
C ASN A 66 -1.71 6.86 -3.73
N LEU A 67 -2.57 6.68 -2.73
CA LEU A 67 -3.45 7.73 -2.22
C LEU A 67 -2.65 8.90 -1.61
N GLY A 68 -1.62 8.60 -0.82
CA GLY A 68 -0.73 9.61 -0.24
C GLY A 68 0.01 10.41 -1.30
N ILE A 69 0.57 9.74 -2.31
CA ILE A 69 1.23 10.42 -3.44
C ILE A 69 0.22 11.23 -4.26
N ALA A 70 -0.97 10.70 -4.54
CA ALA A 70 -2.02 11.43 -5.23
C ALA A 70 -2.41 12.71 -4.48
N ALA A 71 -2.49 12.67 -3.14
CA ALA A 71 -2.75 13.86 -2.33
C ALA A 71 -1.63 14.90 -2.45
N ILE A 72 -0.36 14.48 -2.42
CA ILE A 72 0.80 15.38 -2.65
C ILE A 72 0.72 16.01 -4.05
N MET A 73 0.44 15.21 -5.07
CA MET A 73 0.31 15.71 -6.45
C MET A 73 -0.84 16.70 -6.60
N CYS A 74 -1.98 16.47 -5.94
CA CYS A 74 -3.07 17.42 -5.88
C CYS A 74 -2.66 18.74 -5.22
N ILE A 75 -1.90 18.69 -4.12
CA ILE A 75 -1.37 19.90 -3.47
C ILE A 75 -0.43 20.65 -4.42
N VAL A 76 0.52 19.96 -5.04
CA VAL A 76 1.44 20.56 -6.03
C VAL A 76 0.66 21.19 -7.18
N TRP A 77 -0.38 20.52 -7.68
CA TRP A 77 -1.24 21.04 -8.74
C TRP A 77 -1.96 22.32 -8.30
N ILE A 78 -2.53 22.37 -7.09
CA ILE A 78 -3.15 23.58 -6.53
C ILE A 78 -2.12 24.71 -6.42
N LEU A 79 -0.92 24.43 -5.88
CA LEU A 79 0.13 25.44 -5.74
C LEU A 79 0.58 26.00 -7.09
N LYS A 80 0.61 25.16 -8.14
CA LYS A 80 1.09 25.52 -9.47
C LYS A 80 0.05 26.23 -10.33
N TYR A 81 -1.23 25.85 -10.25
CA TYR A 81 -2.26 26.29 -11.19
C TYR A 81 -3.37 27.14 -10.56
N PHE A 82 -3.46 27.22 -9.23
CA PHE A 82 -4.48 28.05 -8.62
C PHE A 82 -4.15 29.55 -8.83
N PRO A 83 -5.01 30.35 -9.48
CA PRO A 83 -4.63 31.66 -10.02
C PRO A 83 -4.00 32.62 -9.01
N ILE A 84 -4.55 32.67 -7.80
CA ILE A 84 -4.11 33.57 -6.73
C ILE A 84 -2.79 33.09 -6.11
N ILE A 85 -2.67 31.79 -5.85
CA ILE A 85 -1.49 31.19 -5.20
C ILE A 85 -0.30 31.17 -6.17
N SER A 86 -0.54 30.76 -7.42
CA SER A 86 0.50 30.73 -8.44
C SER A 86 1.08 32.12 -8.69
N TRP A 87 0.24 33.17 -8.74
CA TRP A 87 0.71 34.53 -8.95
C TRP A 87 1.66 35.00 -7.83
N ILE A 88 1.29 34.75 -6.57
CA ILE A 88 2.13 35.07 -5.40
C ILE A 88 3.44 34.27 -5.44
N LEU A 89 3.38 32.96 -5.70
CA LEU A 89 4.56 32.09 -5.71
C LEU A 89 5.52 32.38 -6.89
N THR A 90 5.00 32.79 -8.05
CA THR A 90 5.80 33.22 -9.18
C THR A 90 6.46 34.58 -8.91
N ALA A 91 5.77 35.50 -8.22
CA ALA A 91 6.34 36.80 -7.84
C ALA A 91 7.58 36.67 -6.93
N ILE A 92 7.62 35.66 -6.06
CA ILE A 92 8.78 35.35 -5.21
C ILE A 92 9.79 34.37 -5.86
N LYS A 93 9.66 34.07 -7.17
CA LYS A 93 10.48 33.09 -7.93
C LYS A 93 10.49 31.67 -7.34
N PHE A 94 9.54 31.35 -6.47
CA PHE A 94 9.47 30.07 -5.77
C PHE A 94 8.82 28.97 -6.63
N ASN A 95 7.89 29.37 -7.50
CA ASN A 95 7.25 28.55 -8.53
C ASN A 95 7.89 28.92 -9.87
N PRO A 96 8.79 28.08 -10.43
CA PRO A 96 8.53 26.64 -10.57
C PRO A 96 9.49 25.67 -9.86
N ILE A 97 10.59 26.14 -9.26
CA ILE A 97 11.66 25.24 -8.76
C ILE A 97 11.15 24.30 -7.66
N VAL A 98 10.43 24.83 -6.67
CA VAL A 98 10.01 24.03 -5.51
C VAL A 98 8.88 23.07 -5.86
N THR A 99 7.93 23.51 -6.68
CA THR A 99 6.82 22.67 -7.15
C THR A 99 7.30 21.53 -8.04
N ASP A 100 8.26 21.80 -8.93
CA ASP A 100 8.81 20.76 -9.81
C ASP A 100 9.70 19.79 -9.02
N PHE A 101 10.50 20.30 -8.08
CA PHE A 101 11.28 19.47 -7.16
C PHE A 101 10.38 18.52 -6.33
N LEU A 102 9.29 19.04 -5.75
CA LEU A 102 8.33 18.24 -4.99
C LEU A 102 7.67 17.16 -5.86
N ASN A 103 7.33 17.48 -7.11
CA ASN A 103 6.79 16.51 -8.05
C ASN A 103 7.78 15.37 -8.34
N TYR A 104 9.04 15.70 -8.68
CA TYR A 104 10.08 14.69 -8.91
C TYR A 104 10.34 13.84 -7.68
N LEU A 105 10.42 14.48 -6.51
CA LEU A 105 10.62 13.77 -5.24
C LEU A 105 9.47 12.80 -4.97
N ALA A 106 8.22 13.19 -5.20
CA ALA A 106 7.06 12.33 -5.04
C ALA A 106 7.12 11.10 -5.97
N TRP A 107 7.57 11.26 -7.22
CA TRP A 107 7.81 10.13 -8.13
C TRP A 107 8.93 9.20 -7.66
N VAL A 108 10.05 9.76 -7.21
CA VAL A 108 11.17 8.97 -6.67
C VAL A 108 10.73 8.17 -5.44
N VAL A 109 10.01 8.81 -4.51
CA VAL A 109 9.44 8.15 -3.33
C VAL A 109 8.47 7.05 -3.76
N LEU A 110 7.54 7.33 -4.67
CA LEU A 110 6.58 6.33 -5.15
C LEU A 110 7.29 5.10 -5.72
N ILE A 111 8.27 5.28 -6.59
CA ILE A 111 9.00 4.18 -7.24
C ILE A 111 9.83 3.41 -6.20
N ALA A 112 10.57 4.10 -5.34
CA ALA A 112 11.42 3.46 -4.33
C ALA A 112 10.61 2.60 -3.35
N PHE A 113 9.52 3.14 -2.80
CA PHE A 113 8.65 2.42 -1.88
C PHE A 113 7.83 1.33 -2.57
N SER A 114 7.44 1.53 -3.84
CA SER A 114 6.78 0.50 -4.63
C SER A 114 7.72 -0.68 -4.92
N ALA A 115 8.97 -0.42 -5.30
CA ALA A 115 9.97 -1.45 -5.51
C ALA A 115 10.26 -2.21 -4.20
N MET A 116 10.45 -1.51 -3.08
CA MET A 116 10.66 -2.12 -1.78
C MET A 116 9.48 -2.99 -1.36
N GLY A 117 8.25 -2.47 -1.50
CA GLY A 117 7.02 -3.21 -1.23
C GLY A 117 6.88 -4.46 -2.11
N ALA A 118 7.16 -4.35 -3.41
CA ALA A 118 7.10 -5.45 -4.34
C ALA A 118 8.12 -6.56 -4.02
N ILE A 119 9.37 -6.19 -3.69
CA ILE A 119 10.41 -7.14 -3.28
C ILE A 119 10.00 -7.88 -2.01
N LYS A 120 9.43 -7.17 -1.03
CA LYS A 120 8.97 -7.74 0.23
C LYS A 120 7.75 -8.66 0.05
N ALA A 121 6.81 -8.25 -0.79
CA ALA A 121 5.67 -9.07 -1.20
C ALA A 121 6.11 -10.35 -1.91
N TYR A 122 7.09 -10.25 -2.80
CA TYR A 122 7.66 -11.41 -3.48
C TYR A 122 8.33 -12.39 -2.51
N LYS A 123 8.99 -11.87 -1.46
CA LYS A 123 9.55 -12.66 -0.35
C LYS A 123 8.51 -13.21 0.63
N LYS A 124 7.22 -12.95 0.42
CA LYS A 124 6.12 -13.35 1.30
C LYS A 124 6.20 -12.73 2.71
N GLU A 125 6.87 -11.58 2.82
CA GLU A 125 7.03 -10.86 4.08
C GLU A 125 5.93 -9.82 4.26
N MET A 126 5.18 -9.88 5.36
CA MET A 126 4.24 -8.83 5.77
C MET A 126 5.00 -7.63 6.37
N TYR A 127 5.80 -6.97 5.54
CA TYR A 127 6.60 -5.82 5.92
C TYR A 127 5.80 -4.53 5.76
N GLU A 128 5.72 -3.73 6.83
CA GLU A 128 5.09 -2.42 6.78
C GLU A 128 6.03 -1.35 6.26
N LEU A 129 5.60 -0.63 5.22
CA LEU A 129 6.40 0.48 4.69
C LEU A 129 6.47 1.58 5.74
N PRO A 130 7.68 2.06 6.10
CA PRO A 130 7.84 3.01 7.20
C PRO A 130 7.08 4.32 6.99
N LEU A 131 6.98 4.79 5.73
CA LEU A 131 6.21 5.98 5.37
C LEU A 131 4.72 5.86 5.75
N ILE A 132 4.12 4.67 5.60
CA ILE A 132 2.70 4.46 5.93
C ILE A 132 2.53 4.45 7.46
N ALA A 133 3.40 3.74 8.16
CA ALA A 133 3.37 3.66 9.63
C ALA A 133 3.51 5.05 10.27
N GLU A 134 4.47 5.86 9.81
CA GLU A 134 4.69 7.22 10.33
C GLU A 134 3.50 8.14 10.08
N VAL A 135 2.87 8.06 8.90
CA VAL A 135 1.69 8.86 8.57
C VAL A 135 0.49 8.46 9.43
N GLU A 136 0.27 7.17 9.63
CA GLU A 136 -0.83 6.68 10.48
C GLU A 136 -0.67 7.08 11.95
N GLU A 137 0.56 7.02 12.48
CA GLU A 137 0.87 7.47 13.83
C GLU A 137 0.59 8.97 13.99
N LYS A 138 1.07 9.79 13.06
CA LYS A 138 0.83 11.25 13.06
C LYS A 138 -0.66 11.59 12.98
N ILE A 139 -1.42 10.92 12.12
CA ILE A 139 -2.88 11.11 12.01
C ILE A 139 -3.56 10.76 13.34
N LYS A 140 -3.15 9.66 13.97
CA LYS A 140 -3.70 9.20 15.26
C LYS A 140 -3.39 10.19 16.39
N GLU A 141 -2.20 10.77 16.41
CA GLU A 141 -1.80 11.81 17.35
C GLU A 141 -2.68 13.07 17.20
N ILE A 142 -2.83 13.58 15.97
CA ILE A 142 -3.66 14.76 15.68
C ILE A 142 -5.12 14.51 16.06
N SER A 143 -5.67 13.33 15.73
CA SER A 143 -7.03 12.94 16.08
C SER A 143 -7.27 12.92 17.59
N ARG A 144 -6.32 12.42 18.37
CA ARG A 144 -6.37 12.44 19.84
C ARG A 144 -6.30 13.86 20.39
N ALA A 145 -5.40 14.70 19.86
CA ALA A 145 -5.29 16.10 20.25
C ALA A 145 -6.59 16.88 19.97
N SER A 146 -7.28 16.57 18.87
CA SER A 146 -8.57 17.18 18.52
C SER A 146 -9.75 16.72 19.38
N LYS A 147 -9.70 15.51 19.97
CA LYS A 147 -10.77 14.99 20.85
C LYS A 147 -10.63 15.45 22.30
N ASN A 148 -9.44 15.91 22.70
CA ASN A 148 -9.17 16.44 24.03
C ASN A 148 -9.36 17.97 24.11
N LYS A 149 -9.91 18.59 23.06
CA LYS A 149 -10.27 20.01 22.96
C LYS A 149 -11.78 20.13 22.86
#